data_AF-A0AA96XG58-F1
#
_entry.id   AF-A0AA96XG58-F1
#
_cell.length_a   1.000
_cell.length_b   1.000
_cell.length_c   1.000
_cell.angle_alpha   90.00
_cell.angle_beta   90.00
_cell.angle_gamma   90.00
#
_symmetry.space_group_name_H-M   'P 1'
#
loop_
_entity.id
_entity.type
_entity.pdbx_description
1 polymer ?
#
loop_
_entity_poly.entity_id
_entity_poly.type
_entity_poly.pdbx_seq_one_letter_code
_entity_poly.pdbx_strand_id
1 'polypeptide(L)'
;MKVLVFDLKKLLIFTITLLLALAAYYLTFTAFYESWFPYYYEEYLSYFFLAGLAIVVLLPFAIAATSGQKNGLSYLSKYANSATKVHLAVVILSMLIFAYMMSNGVLLNEAGVYQVVPSGE
;
A
#
# COMPACT_ATOMS: atom_id res chain seq x y z
N MET A 1 -28.05 -8.45 29.27
CA MET A 1 -27.65 -8.69 27.86
C MET A 1 -27.04 -7.39 27.32
N LYS A 2 -25.71 -7.26 27.27
CA LYS A 2 -25.05 -6.08 26.67
C LYS A 2 -25.07 -6.27 25.15
N VAL A 3 -25.96 -5.58 24.47
CA VAL A 3 -25.94 -5.50 23.00
C VAL A 3 -24.61 -4.87 22.61
N LEU A 4 -23.83 -5.63 21.87
CA LEU A 4 -22.44 -5.33 21.57
C LEU A 4 -22.42 -4.41 20.35
N VAL A 5 -22.40 -3.10 20.59
CA VAL A 5 -22.22 -2.10 19.53
C VAL A 5 -20.78 -2.22 19.03
N PHE A 6 -20.59 -2.73 17.80
CA PHE A 6 -19.32 -2.54 17.10
C PHE A 6 -19.13 -1.02 16.96
N ASP A 7 -18.05 -0.51 17.52
CA ASP A 7 -17.84 0.93 17.65
C ASP A 7 -17.73 1.55 16.24
N LEU A 8 -18.78 2.29 15.84
CA LEU A 8 -18.88 2.95 14.54
C LEU A 8 -17.63 3.79 14.24
N LYS A 9 -17.03 4.38 15.28
CA LYS A 9 -15.79 5.14 15.19
C LYS A 9 -14.63 4.29 14.66
N LYS A 10 -14.48 3.05 15.15
CA LYS A 10 -13.40 2.15 14.73
C LYS A 10 -13.57 1.71 13.29
N LEU A 11 -14.81 1.43 12.88
CA LEU A 11 -15.12 1.08 11.49
C LEU A 11 -14.81 2.26 10.57
N LEU A 12 -15.20 3.49 10.96
CA LEU A 12 -14.92 4.69 10.19
C LEU A 12 -13.40 4.93 10.03
N ILE A 13 -12.64 4.82 11.12
CA ILE A 13 -11.17 4.96 11.10
C ILE A 13 -10.54 3.89 10.19
N PHE A 14 -11.00 2.64 10.29
CA PHE A 14 -10.55 1.56 9.42
C PHE A 14 -10.80 1.89 7.95
N THR A 15 -12.01 2.31 7.59
CA THR A 15 -12.37 2.62 6.20
C THR A 15 -11.58 3.80 5.65
N ILE A 16 -11.45 4.89 6.42
CA ILE A 16 -10.69 6.07 6.00
C ILE A 16 -9.22 5.70 5.79
N THR A 17 -8.61 4.97 6.73
CA THR A 17 -7.20 4.58 6.60
C THR A 17 -6.98 3.61 5.45
N LEU A 18 -7.92 2.69 5.18
CA LEU A 18 -7.86 1.81 4.02
C LEU A 18 -7.85 2.62 2.71
N LEU A 19 -8.79 3.55 2.55
CA LEU A 19 -8.88 4.39 1.35
C LEU A 19 -7.61 5.22 1.16
N LEU A 20 -7.08 5.80 2.24
CA LEU A 20 -5.82 6.55 2.20
C LEU A 20 -4.64 5.66 1.83
N ALA A 21 -4.54 4.44 2.37
CA ALA A 21 -3.47 3.52 2.04
C ALA A 21 -3.52 3.06 0.58
N LEU A 22 -4.72 2.73 0.08
CA LEU A 22 -4.93 2.36 -1.32
C LEU A 22 -4.57 3.52 -2.27
N ALA A 23 -5.03 4.74 -1.96
CA ALA A 23 -4.71 5.92 -2.75
C ALA A 23 -3.21 6.24 -2.72
N ALA A 24 -2.59 6.25 -1.54
CA ALA A 24 -1.16 6.52 -1.40
C ALA A 24 -0.30 5.47 -2.13
N TYR A 25 -0.64 4.19 -2.00
CA TYR A 25 0.05 3.12 -2.70
C TYR A 25 -0.12 3.25 -4.22
N TYR A 26 -1.35 3.45 -4.70
CA TYR A 26 -1.63 3.63 -6.12
C TYR A 26 -0.87 4.81 -6.72
N LEU A 27 -0.93 5.98 -6.08
CA LEU A 27 -0.26 7.19 -6.55
C LEU A 27 1.26 7.02 -6.56
N THR A 28 1.83 6.42 -5.51
CA THR A 28 3.28 6.21 -5.44
C THR A 28 3.74 5.19 -6.48
N PHE A 29 3.01 4.09 -6.64
CA PHE A 29 3.33 3.10 -7.66
C PHE A 29 3.24 3.69 -9.06
N THR A 30 2.13 4.34 -9.41
CA THR A 30 1.93 4.94 -10.74
C THR A 30 2.93 6.06 -11.06
N ALA A 31 3.34 6.86 -10.07
CA ALA A 31 4.31 7.93 -10.30
C ALA A 31 5.74 7.42 -10.51
N PHE A 32 6.09 6.23 -9.99
CA PHE A 32 7.49 5.84 -9.86
C PHE A 32 7.82 4.42 -10.34
N TYR A 33 6.85 3.64 -10.84
CA TYR A 33 7.11 2.25 -11.26
C TYR A 33 8.21 2.16 -12.32
N GLU A 34 8.27 3.12 -13.26
CA GLU A 34 9.28 3.16 -14.32
C GLU A 34 10.70 3.34 -13.78
N SER A 35 10.85 3.93 -12.60
CA SER A 35 12.14 4.12 -11.94
C SER A 35 12.57 2.91 -11.11
N TRP A 36 11.63 2.05 -10.72
CA TRP A 36 11.93 0.86 -9.91
C TRP A 36 12.10 -0.39 -10.76
N PHE A 37 11.36 -0.49 -11.86
CA PHE A 37 11.31 -1.68 -12.69
C PHE A 37 11.86 -1.38 -14.08
N PRO A 38 12.96 -2.04 -14.47
CA PRO A 38 13.46 -2.03 -15.84
C PRO A 38 12.44 -2.49 -16.88
N TYR A 39 12.64 -2.12 -18.16
CA TYR A 39 11.65 -2.29 -19.24
C TYR A 39 11.22 -3.73 -19.43
N TYR A 40 12.17 -4.65 -19.31
CA TYR A 40 11.93 -6.07 -19.47
C TYR A 40 11.06 -6.68 -18.35
N TYR A 41 10.68 -5.90 -17.33
CA TYR A 41 9.69 -6.29 -16.32
C TYR A 41 8.31 -5.68 -16.52
N GLU A 42 8.06 -4.99 -17.64
CA GLU A 42 6.77 -4.34 -17.91
C GLU A 42 5.59 -5.33 -17.84
N GLU A 43 5.79 -6.55 -18.35
CA GLU A 43 4.81 -7.64 -18.28
C GLU A 43 4.50 -8.12 -16.84
N TYR A 44 5.37 -7.80 -15.87
CA TYR A 44 5.18 -8.15 -14.47
C TYR A 44 4.67 -7.01 -13.59
N LEU A 45 4.53 -5.79 -14.12
CA LEU A 45 4.11 -4.62 -13.34
C LEU A 45 2.77 -4.84 -12.63
N SER A 46 1.81 -5.49 -13.30
CA SER A 46 0.52 -5.83 -12.71
C SER A 46 0.67 -6.78 -11.52
N TYR A 47 1.60 -7.74 -11.58
CA TYR A 47 1.84 -8.67 -10.46
C TYR A 47 2.49 -7.95 -9.28
N PHE A 48 3.44 -7.04 -9.51
CA PHE A 48 4.04 -6.24 -8.44
C PHE A 48 3.00 -5.33 -7.77
N PHE A 49 2.14 -4.70 -8.58
CA PHE A 49 1.04 -3.89 -8.06
C PHE A 49 0.06 -4.72 -7.22
N LEU A 50 -0.36 -5.88 -7.73
CA LEU A 50 -1.28 -6.78 -7.03
C LEU A 50 -0.65 -7.37 -5.76
N ALA A 51 0.65 -7.66 -5.77
CA ALA A 51 1.37 -8.13 -4.58
C ALA A 51 1.36 -7.06 -3.47
N GLY A 52 1.58 -5.80 -3.82
CA GLY A 52 1.47 -4.70 -2.84
C GLY A 52 0.05 -4.53 -2.32
N LEU A 53 -0.98 -4.60 -3.19
CA LEU A 53 -2.38 -4.57 -2.76
C LEU A 53 -2.73 -5.74 -1.83
N ALA A 54 -2.24 -6.95 -2.14
CA ALA A 54 -2.40 -8.12 -1.29
C ALA A 54 -1.80 -7.89 0.10
N ILE A 55 -0.67 -7.20 0.21
CA ILE A 55 -0.09 -6.82 1.51
C ILE A 55 -1.02 -5.85 2.25
N VAL A 56 -1.54 -4.81 1.60
CA VAL A 56 -2.45 -3.84 2.24
C VAL A 56 -3.68 -4.54 2.82
N VAL A 57 -4.27 -5.47 2.05
CA VAL A 57 -5.54 -6.11 2.42
C VAL A 57 -5.34 -7.32 3.33
N LEU A 58 -4.40 -8.21 3.03
CA LEU A 58 -4.26 -9.53 3.68
C LEU A 58 -3.36 -9.53 4.91
N LEU A 59 -2.35 -8.66 4.97
CA LEU A 59 -1.43 -8.61 6.12
C LEU A 59 -2.18 -8.34 7.44
N PRO A 60 -3.18 -7.45 7.51
CA PRO A 60 -3.99 -7.27 8.71
C PRO A 60 -4.70 -8.54 9.18
N PHE A 61 -5.21 -9.36 8.25
CA PHE A 61 -5.84 -10.65 8.56
C PHE A 61 -4.82 -11.63 9.12
N ALA A 62 -3.63 -11.72 8.52
CA ALA A 62 -2.56 -12.58 9.00
C ALA A 62 -2.12 -12.20 10.43
N ILE A 63 -1.92 -10.91 10.69
CA ILE A 63 -1.58 -10.40 12.03
C ILE A 63 -2.69 -10.69 13.05
N ALA A 64 -3.95 -10.52 12.65
CA ALA A 64 -5.07 -10.82 13.54
C ALA A 64 -5.17 -12.32 13.84
N ALA A 65 -4.93 -13.18 12.85
CA ALA A 65 -5.01 -14.64 12.96
C ALA A 65 -3.92 -15.23 13.86
N THR A 66 -2.68 -14.74 13.76
CA THR A 66 -1.56 -15.20 14.61
C THR A 66 -1.69 -14.78 16.06
N SER A 67 -2.61 -13.86 16.39
CA SER A 67 -2.85 -13.40 17.76
C SER A 67 -3.63 -14.37 18.67
N GLY A 68 -3.93 -15.59 18.18
CA GLY A 68 -4.37 -16.73 18.99
C GLY A 68 -5.74 -16.60 19.66
N GLN A 69 -6.70 -15.90 19.05
CA GLN A 69 -8.00 -15.62 19.68
C GLN A 69 -9.04 -16.72 19.42
N LYS A 70 -9.80 -17.05 20.48
CA LYS A 70 -10.86 -18.07 20.46
C LYS A 70 -12.26 -17.51 20.16
N ASN A 71 -12.46 -16.18 20.21
CA ASN A 71 -13.77 -15.52 20.04
C ASN A 71 -13.79 -14.55 18.84
N GLY A 72 -14.80 -14.66 17.98
CA GLY A 72 -14.93 -13.87 16.74
C GLY A 72 -15.04 -12.34 16.94
N LEU A 73 -15.67 -11.89 18.03
CA LEU A 73 -15.78 -10.45 18.34
C LEU A 73 -14.44 -9.82 18.75
N SER A 74 -13.62 -10.58 19.48
CA SER A 74 -12.26 -10.16 19.84
C SER A 74 -11.36 -10.11 18.60
N TYR A 75 -11.56 -11.05 17.67
CA TYR A 75 -10.88 -11.06 16.39
C TYR A 75 -11.18 -9.80 15.57
N LEU A 76 -12.45 -9.41 15.39
CA LEU A 76 -12.80 -8.23 14.59
C LEU A 76 -12.23 -6.92 15.15
N SER A 77 -12.26 -6.74 16.48
CA SER A 77 -11.68 -5.56 17.13
C SER A 77 -10.16 -5.49 16.94
N LYS A 78 -9.46 -6.64 17.03
CA LYS A 78 -8.03 -6.71 16.77
C LYS A 78 -7.71 -6.50 15.30
N TYR A 79 -8.47 -7.11 14.40
CA TYR A 79 -8.35 -6.93 12.97
C TYR A 79 -8.43 -5.44 12.60
N ALA A 80 -9.46 -4.72 13.06
CA ALA A 80 -9.61 -3.30 12.77
C ALA A 80 -8.41 -2.47 13.26
N ASN A 81 -7.87 -2.78 14.44
CA ASN A 81 -6.69 -2.11 14.97
C ASN A 81 -5.41 -2.43 14.17
N SER A 82 -5.18 -3.72 13.88
CA SER A 82 -4.04 -4.16 13.07
C SER A 82 -4.09 -3.57 11.66
N ALA A 83 -5.27 -3.56 11.04
CA ALA A 83 -5.49 -2.96 9.74
C ALA A 83 -5.17 -1.47 9.74
N THR A 84 -5.70 -0.72 10.72
CA THR A 84 -5.40 0.71 10.86
C THR A 84 -3.88 0.97 10.93
N LYS A 85 -3.13 0.15 11.68
CA LYS A 85 -1.66 0.26 11.78
C LYS A 85 -0.96 -0.05 10.46
N VAL A 86 -1.35 -1.13 9.78
CA VAL A 86 -0.78 -1.50 8.47
C VAL A 86 -1.06 -0.42 7.44
N HIS A 87 -2.31 0.05 7.36
CA HIS A 87 -2.71 1.11 6.44
C HIS A 87 -1.91 2.41 6.67
N LEU A 88 -1.78 2.85 7.93
CA LEU A 88 -0.97 4.01 8.27
C LEU A 88 0.51 3.81 7.93
N ALA A 89 1.06 2.62 8.16
CA ALA A 89 2.43 2.29 7.77
C ALA A 89 2.63 2.38 6.24
N VAL A 90 1.67 1.91 5.45
CA VAL A 90 1.67 2.02 3.98
C VAL A 90 1.63 3.49 3.54
N VAL A 91 0.78 4.31 4.16
CA VAL A 91 0.72 5.76 3.87
C VAL A 91 2.07 6.42 4.18
N ILE A 92 2.63 6.18 5.38
CA ILE A 92 3.92 6.76 5.78
C ILE A 92 5.03 6.30 4.84
N LEU A 93 5.10 5.01 4.50
CA LEU A 93 6.10 4.48 3.58
C LEU A 93 5.96 5.11 2.20
N SER A 94 4.74 5.27 1.70
CA SER A 94 4.45 5.96 0.43
C SER A 94 4.94 7.41 0.45
N MET A 95 4.69 8.15 1.54
CA MET A 95 5.19 9.52 1.71
C MET A 95 6.72 9.59 1.76
N LEU A 96 7.38 8.65 2.45
CA LEU A 96 8.84 8.58 2.52
C LEU A 96 9.45 8.27 1.15
N ILE A 97 8.87 7.32 0.41
CA ILE A 97 9.28 7.00 -0.96
C ILE A 97 9.09 8.22 -1.85
N PHE A 98 7.93 8.88 -1.79
CA PHE A 98 7.67 10.09 -2.58
C PHE A 98 8.70 11.19 -2.30
N ALA A 99 8.96 11.48 -1.03
CA ALA A 99 9.97 12.46 -0.63
C ALA A 99 11.37 12.08 -1.12
N TYR A 100 11.73 10.80 -1.03
CA TYR A 100 12.99 10.28 -1.53
C TYR A 100 13.12 10.43 -3.06
N MET A 101 12.10 10.02 -3.81
CA MET A 101 12.11 10.11 -5.28
C MET A 101 12.18 11.57 -5.75
N MET A 102 11.47 12.48 -5.07
CA MET A 102 11.57 13.92 -5.28
C MET A 102 12.97 14.45 -4.97
N SER A 103 13.62 14.00 -3.89
CA SER A 103 14.99 14.43 -3.57
C SER A 103 16.03 13.95 -4.58
N ASN A 104 15.75 12.87 -5.30
CA ASN A 104 16.59 12.38 -6.40
C ASN A 104 16.21 13.00 -7.76
N GLY A 105 15.25 13.93 -7.78
CA GLY A 105 14.83 14.64 -9.00
C GLY A 105 14.09 13.77 -10.02
N VAL A 106 13.58 12.61 -9.62
CA VAL A 106 12.97 11.62 -10.55
C VAL A 106 11.80 12.21 -11.35
N LEU A 107 10.96 13.04 -10.72
CA LEU A 107 9.84 13.70 -11.40
C LEU A 107 10.22 15.02 -12.10
N LEU A 108 11.43 15.55 -11.85
CA LEU A 108 11.85 16.87 -12.35
C LEU A 108 12.83 16.80 -13.51
N ASN A 109 13.56 15.68 -13.66
CA ASN A 109 14.64 15.50 -14.62
C ASN A 109 14.22 14.62 -15.81
N GLU A 110 12.98 14.76 -16.31
CA GLU A 110 12.41 13.95 -17.40
C GLU A 110 13.35 13.80 -18.62
N ALA A 111 14.05 12.68 -18.66
CA ALA A 111 14.05 11.83 -19.83
C ALA A 111 13.51 10.50 -19.34
N GLY A 112 12.47 9.96 -19.98
CA GLY A 112 11.97 8.63 -19.66
C GLY A 112 13.14 7.66 -19.51
N VAL A 113 13.13 6.84 -18.46
CA VAL A 113 14.24 5.92 -18.09
C VAL A 113 14.66 5.06 -19.29
N TYR A 114 13.76 4.88 -20.27
CA TYR A 114 14.03 4.30 -21.58
C TYR A 114 14.32 5.39 -22.61
N GLN A 115 15.59 5.78 -22.69
CA GLN A 115 16.06 6.46 -23.88
C GLN A 115 16.23 5.42 -25.00
N VAL A 116 15.45 5.57 -26.07
CA VAL A 116 15.71 4.87 -27.33
C VAL A 116 17.00 5.47 -27.89
N VAL A 117 18.12 4.78 -27.69
CA VAL A 117 19.38 5.14 -28.34
C VAL A 117 19.15 4.94 -29.84
N PRO A 118 19.30 5.96 -30.70
CA PRO A 118 19.20 5.78 -32.13
C PRO A 118 20.23 4.73 -32.54
N SER A 119 19.79 3.64 -33.16
CA SER A 119 20.69 2.73 -33.86
C SER A 119 21.34 3.56 -34.96
N GLY A 120 22.62 3.90 -34.78
CA GLY A 120 23.36 4.66 -35.77
C GLY A 120 23.39 3.88 -37.09
N GLU A 121 22.62 4.36 -38.06
CA GLU A 121 22.85 4.19 -39.49
C GLU A 121 23.54 5.44 -40.02
#